data_AF-A0A1K1LRF9-F1
#
_entry.id   AF-A0A1K1LRF9-F1
#
_cell.length_a   1.000
_cell.length_b   1.000
_cell.length_c   1.000
_cell.angle_alpha   90.00
_cell.angle_beta   90.00
_cell.angle_gamma   90.00
#
_symmetry.space_group_name_H-M   'P 1'
#
loop_
_entity.id
_entity.type
_entity.pdbx_description
1 polymer ?
#
loop_
_entity_poly.entity_id
_entity_poly.type
_entity_poly.pdbx_seq_one_letter_code
_entity_poly.pdbx_strand_id
1 'polypeptide(L)'
;MSKKSRLQKEKQRQDERKKLAEQEELEEREAAKHRESKAAKRLRRSARRGYANIFMLSLTVLMLGAFWYWGFYYGGMMIVGDFTGLAENIPKHSGALFLTADLIMLAGIVLSFCKRYILQGYLTVGGSLLFLYASRRVVADIRRRMKEFGVTPDIADMDRQYMGYLYPILVVTALGIAIMTYGIVKYIAKKRKEKQIRDNAPVDSIVK
;
A
#
# COMPACT_ATOMS: atom_id res chain seq x y z
N MET A 1 18.16 61.90 47.42
CA MET A 1 17.59 61.49 46.11
C MET A 1 16.49 62.46 45.72
N SER A 2 16.71 63.30 44.69
CA SER A 2 15.77 64.35 44.26
C SER A 2 14.51 63.76 43.61
N LYS A 3 13.31 64.29 43.91
CA LYS A 3 12.01 63.84 43.36
C LYS A 3 12.01 63.71 41.82
N LYS A 4 12.79 64.53 41.14
CA LYS A 4 12.96 64.52 39.67
C LYS A 4 13.62 63.23 39.14
N SER A 5 14.56 62.65 39.90
CA SER A 5 15.26 61.41 39.53
C SER A 5 14.39 60.15 39.66
N ARG A 6 13.43 60.16 40.60
CA ARG A 6 12.43 59.09 40.75
C ARG A 6 11.44 59.09 39.58
N LEU A 7 10.92 60.27 39.23
CA LEU A 7 10.02 60.45 38.08
C LEU A 7 10.67 60.06 36.74
N GLN A 8 11.96 60.34 36.55
CA GLN A 8 12.69 59.90 35.35
C GLN A 8 12.88 58.38 35.29
N LYS A 9 13.18 57.72 36.41
CA LYS A 9 13.27 56.26 36.49
C LYS A 9 11.92 55.57 36.28
N GLU A 10 10.83 56.15 36.77
CA GLU A 10 9.48 55.62 36.54
C GLU A 10 9.05 55.78 35.08
N LYS A 11 9.37 56.92 34.45
CA LYS A 11 9.10 57.14 33.03
C LYS A 11 9.90 56.19 32.14
N GLN A 12 11.18 55.98 32.42
CA GLN A 12 12.02 55.01 31.70
C GLN A 12 11.48 53.58 31.83
N ARG A 13 11.05 53.18 33.03
CA ARG A 13 10.40 51.86 33.24
C ARG A 13 9.07 51.72 32.51
N GLN A 14 8.32 52.81 32.35
CA GLN A 14 7.06 52.80 31.61
C GLN A 14 7.29 52.72 30.09
N ASP A 15 8.30 53.42 29.58
CA ASP A 15 8.71 53.39 28.19
C ASP A 15 9.31 52.02 27.80
N GLU A 16 10.10 51.40 28.68
CA GLU A 16 10.62 50.03 28.50
C GLU A 16 9.50 48.99 28.46
N ARG A 17 8.49 49.11 29.34
CA ARG A 17 7.32 48.23 29.33
C ARG A 17 6.49 48.35 28.06
N LYS A 18 6.34 49.56 27.51
CA LYS A 18 5.63 49.78 26.24
C LYS A 18 6.38 49.16 25.07
N LYS A 19 7.70 49.32 25.01
CA LYS A 19 8.54 48.71 23.97
C LYS A 19 8.52 47.18 24.01
N LEU A 20 8.52 46.59 25.22
CA LEU A 20 8.39 45.13 25.39
C LEU A 20 7.01 44.63 24.93
N ALA A 21 5.93 45.34 25.27
CA ALA A 21 4.58 44.97 24.82
C ALA A 21 4.41 45.09 23.29
N GLU A 22 4.99 46.11 22.66
CA GLU A 22 4.99 46.26 21.20
C GLU A 22 5.81 45.15 20.52
N GLN A 23 6.92 44.70 21.13
CA GLN A 23 7.72 43.57 20.65
C GLN A 23 6.96 42.25 20.77
N GLU A 24 6.31 41.97 21.91
CA GLU A 24 5.47 40.79 22.09
C GLU A 24 4.28 40.78 21.11
N GLU A 25 3.63 41.92 20.85
CA GLU A 25 2.53 42.00 19.88
C GLU A 25 3.02 41.80 18.43
N LEU A 26 4.23 42.25 18.10
CA LEU A 26 4.87 41.99 16.81
C LEU A 26 5.24 40.52 16.65
N GLU A 27 5.81 39.88 17.67
CA GLU A 27 6.10 38.44 17.69
C GLU A 27 4.83 37.60 17.63
N GLU A 28 3.75 38.00 18.31
CA GLU A 28 2.45 37.34 18.19
C GLU A 28 1.84 37.51 16.79
N ARG A 29 1.98 38.69 16.17
CA ARG A 29 1.55 38.93 14.78
C ARG A 29 2.37 38.13 13.77
N GLU A 30 3.67 37.99 13.98
CA GLU A 30 4.54 37.14 13.15
C GLU A 30 4.23 35.65 13.37
N ALA A 31 4.04 35.21 14.61
CA ALA A 31 3.60 33.86 14.93
C ALA A 31 2.19 33.56 14.37
N ALA A 32 1.29 34.54 14.33
CA ALA A 32 -0.03 34.44 13.72
C ALA A 32 0.05 34.39 12.18
N LYS A 33 0.99 35.10 11.56
CA LYS A 33 1.30 34.98 10.12
C LYS A 33 1.89 33.60 9.78
N HIS A 34 2.69 33.01 10.68
CA HIS A 34 3.25 31.67 10.52
C HIS A 34 2.30 30.52 10.93
N ARG A 35 1.22 30.80 11.65
CA ARG A 35 0.13 29.84 11.88
C ARG A 35 -0.63 29.63 10.57
N GLU A 36 -0.16 28.68 9.76
CA GLU A 36 -0.84 28.18 8.54
C GLU A 36 -2.38 28.21 8.72
N SER A 37 -3.05 29.06 7.93
CA SER A 37 -4.52 29.22 7.96
C SER A 37 -5.22 27.86 7.93
N LYS A 38 -6.31 27.71 8.70
CA LYS A 38 -7.13 26.48 8.69
C LYS A 38 -7.57 26.10 7.27
N ALA A 39 -7.75 27.08 6.38
CA ALA A 39 -8.03 26.87 4.96
C ALA A 39 -6.84 26.29 4.18
N ALA A 40 -5.62 26.82 4.38
CA ALA A 40 -4.39 26.29 3.79
C ALA A 40 -4.11 24.85 4.26
N LYS A 41 -4.33 24.55 5.55
CA LYS A 41 -4.25 23.17 6.09
C LYS A 41 -5.29 22.24 5.44
N ARG A 42 -6.51 22.71 5.19
CA ARG A 42 -7.56 21.91 4.48
C ARG A 42 -7.17 21.64 3.03
N LEU A 43 -6.72 22.67 2.30
CA LEU A 43 -6.25 22.57 0.92
C LEU A 43 -5.09 21.57 0.79
N ARG A 44 -4.06 21.70 1.62
CA ARG A 44 -2.91 20.80 1.64
C ARG A 44 -3.29 19.35 1.97
N ARG A 45 -4.22 19.13 2.91
CA ARG A 45 -4.76 17.79 3.22
C ARG A 45 -5.64 17.22 2.10
N SER A 46 -6.28 18.06 1.30
CA SER A 46 -7.04 17.63 0.11
C SER A 46 -6.10 17.22 -1.01
N ALA A 47 -5.11 18.07 -1.32
CA ALA A 47 -4.07 17.78 -2.30
C ALA A 47 -3.31 16.49 -1.95
N ARG A 48 -2.88 16.34 -0.70
CA ARG A 48 -2.19 15.12 -0.22
C ARG A 48 -3.05 13.86 -0.33
N ARG A 49 -4.38 13.97 -0.18
CA ARG A 49 -5.32 12.87 -0.44
C ARG A 49 -5.46 12.56 -1.93
N GLY A 50 -5.42 13.58 -2.79
CA GLY A 50 -5.36 13.42 -4.24
C GLY A 50 -4.11 12.65 -4.67
N TYR A 51 -2.92 13.10 -4.25
CA TYR A 51 -1.65 12.42 -4.54
C TYR A 51 -1.60 10.98 -4.00
N ALA A 52 -2.10 10.74 -2.78
CA ALA A 52 -2.16 9.39 -2.23
C ALA A 52 -3.10 8.47 -3.04
N ASN A 53 -4.23 8.99 -3.55
CA ASN A 53 -5.12 8.21 -4.40
C ASN A 53 -4.48 7.90 -5.75
N ILE A 54 -3.77 8.86 -6.37
CA ILE A 54 -3.05 8.66 -7.63
C ILE A 54 -1.93 7.63 -7.45
N PHE A 55 -1.17 7.74 -6.37
CA PHE A 55 -0.12 6.78 -6.04
C PHE A 55 -0.69 5.36 -5.88
N MET A 56 -1.77 5.19 -5.13
CA MET A 56 -2.41 3.88 -4.96
C MET A 56 -3.00 3.33 -6.26
N LEU A 57 -3.56 4.20 -7.10
CA LEU A 57 -4.01 3.83 -8.45
C LEU A 57 -2.83 3.34 -9.29
N SER A 58 -1.72 4.08 -9.30
CA SER A 58 -0.53 3.70 -10.05
C SER A 58 0.04 2.36 -9.58
N LEU A 59 0.06 2.10 -8.27
CA LEU A 59 0.49 0.81 -7.72
C LEU A 59 -0.44 -0.34 -8.15
N THR A 60 -1.75 -0.06 -8.20
CA THR A 60 -2.75 -1.05 -8.64
C THR A 60 -2.61 -1.36 -10.13
N VAL A 61 -2.36 -0.34 -10.96
CA VAL A 61 -2.10 -0.52 -12.40
C VAL A 61 -0.80 -1.28 -12.63
N LEU A 62 0.25 -0.99 -11.86
CA LEU A 62 1.51 -1.72 -11.91
C LEU A 62 1.33 -3.18 -11.50
N MET A 63 0.56 -3.44 -10.44
CA MET A 63 0.18 -4.78 -10.02
C MET A 63 -0.60 -5.54 -11.11
N LEU A 64 -1.53 -4.87 -11.79
CA LEU A 64 -2.27 -5.44 -12.92
C LEU A 64 -1.34 -5.76 -14.10
N GLY A 65 -0.40 -4.86 -14.44
CA GLY A 65 0.58 -5.11 -15.50
C GLY A 65 1.51 -6.28 -15.19
N ALA A 66 2.00 -6.38 -13.95
CA ALA A 66 2.79 -7.52 -13.48
C ALA A 66 1.98 -8.83 -13.54
N PHE A 67 0.71 -8.80 -13.12
CA PHE A 67 -0.17 -9.95 -13.20
C PHE A 67 -0.47 -10.37 -14.64
N TRP A 68 -0.67 -9.41 -15.55
CA TRP A 68 -0.94 -9.69 -16.96
C TRP A 68 0.19 -10.50 -17.60
N TYR A 69 1.43 -10.12 -17.31
CA TYR A 69 2.59 -10.78 -17.90
C TYR A 69 2.90 -12.13 -17.23
N TRP A 70 2.96 -12.21 -15.90
CA TRP A 70 3.37 -13.46 -15.23
C TRP A 70 2.22 -14.40 -14.86
N GLY A 71 1.12 -13.86 -14.36
CA GLY A 71 -0.06 -14.67 -14.04
C GLY A 71 -0.80 -15.06 -15.31
N PHE A 72 -1.35 -14.08 -16.02
CA PHE A 72 -2.24 -14.34 -17.14
C PHE A 72 -1.54 -14.96 -18.37
N TYR A 73 -0.41 -14.43 -18.82
CA TYR A 73 0.27 -14.98 -20.01
C TYR A 73 0.95 -16.32 -19.73
N TYR A 74 1.90 -16.38 -18.78
CA TYR A 74 2.62 -17.63 -18.49
C TYR A 74 1.75 -18.66 -17.74
N GLY A 75 0.94 -18.25 -16.76
CA GLY A 75 -0.05 -19.14 -16.15
C GLY A 75 -1.09 -19.60 -17.17
N GLY A 76 -1.55 -18.72 -18.06
CA GLY A 76 -2.42 -19.05 -19.19
C GLY A 76 -1.85 -20.11 -20.11
N MET A 77 -0.56 -20.05 -20.45
CA MET A 77 0.09 -21.10 -21.23
C MET A 77 0.08 -22.46 -20.52
N MET A 78 0.23 -22.48 -19.19
CA MET A 78 0.13 -23.71 -18.39
C MET A 78 -1.29 -24.27 -18.36
N ILE A 79 -2.30 -23.39 -18.27
CA ILE A 79 -3.72 -23.75 -18.33
C ILE A 79 -4.03 -24.38 -19.69
N VAL A 80 -3.74 -23.66 -20.79
CA VAL A 80 -3.99 -24.14 -22.14
C VAL A 80 -3.24 -25.44 -22.41
N GLY A 81 -1.97 -25.53 -21.99
CA GLY A 81 -1.16 -26.73 -22.17
C GLY A 81 -1.72 -27.98 -21.48
N ASP A 82 -2.26 -27.85 -20.26
CA ASP A 82 -2.90 -28.96 -19.53
C ASP A 82 -4.26 -29.34 -20.17
N PHE A 83 -5.10 -28.36 -20.51
CA PHE A 83 -6.44 -28.62 -21.05
C PHE A 83 -6.47 -29.11 -22.50
N THR A 84 -5.52 -28.67 -23.33
CA THR A 84 -5.43 -29.10 -24.74
C THR A 84 -4.62 -30.37 -24.93
N GLY A 85 -3.90 -30.83 -23.90
CA GLY A 85 -3.00 -31.98 -23.98
C GLY A 85 -1.76 -31.74 -24.86
N LEU A 86 -1.55 -30.50 -25.34
CA LEU A 86 -0.39 -30.13 -26.17
C LEU A 86 0.93 -30.14 -25.40
N ALA A 87 0.89 -30.15 -24.07
CA ALA A 87 2.07 -30.18 -23.22
C ALA A 87 2.11 -31.47 -22.37
N GLU A 88 2.68 -32.55 -22.92
CA GLU A 88 2.92 -33.83 -22.21
C GLU A 88 3.77 -33.70 -20.93
N ASN A 89 4.45 -32.56 -20.79
CA ASN A 89 5.34 -32.22 -19.69
C ASN A 89 4.64 -31.52 -18.52
N ILE A 90 3.33 -31.22 -18.62
CA ILE A 90 2.58 -30.59 -17.52
C ILE A 90 1.85 -31.67 -16.72
N PRO A 91 2.03 -31.74 -15.39
CA PRO A 91 1.29 -32.69 -14.56
C PRO A 91 -0.21 -32.38 -14.58
N LYS A 92 -1.02 -33.42 -14.83
CA LYS A 92 -2.48 -33.36 -14.86
C LYS A 92 -3.03 -32.65 -13.61
N HIS A 93 -4.06 -31.83 -13.80
CA HIS A 93 -4.72 -30.98 -12.80
C HIS A 93 -3.92 -29.74 -12.36
N SER A 94 -2.69 -29.54 -12.84
CA SER A 94 -1.92 -28.32 -12.50
C SER A 94 -2.50 -27.09 -13.20
N GLY A 95 -3.05 -27.23 -14.41
CA GLY A 95 -3.74 -26.15 -15.13
C GLY A 95 -4.97 -25.66 -14.38
N ALA A 96 -5.76 -26.57 -13.78
CA ALA A 96 -6.90 -26.17 -12.94
C ALA A 96 -6.48 -25.37 -11.70
N LEU A 97 -5.33 -25.69 -11.11
CA LEU A 97 -4.77 -24.93 -9.98
C LEU A 97 -4.29 -23.54 -10.40
N PHE A 98 -3.63 -23.42 -11.56
CA PHE A 98 -3.26 -22.13 -12.14
C PHE A 98 -4.48 -21.27 -12.44
N LEU A 99 -5.50 -21.83 -13.08
CA LEU A 99 -6.75 -21.13 -13.37
C LEU A 99 -7.41 -20.61 -12.10
N THR A 100 -7.50 -21.46 -11.07
CA THR A 100 -8.08 -21.08 -9.78
C THR A 100 -7.27 -19.97 -9.11
N ALA A 101 -5.95 -20.08 -9.14
CA ALA A 101 -5.05 -19.06 -8.60
C ALA A 101 -5.21 -17.72 -9.32
N ASP A 102 -5.24 -17.72 -10.65
CA ASP A 102 -5.39 -16.53 -11.48
C ASP A 102 -6.74 -15.84 -11.24
N LEU A 103 -7.84 -16.61 -11.12
CA LEU A 103 -9.15 -16.06 -10.81
C LEU A 103 -9.18 -15.39 -9.43
N ILE A 104 -8.58 -16.03 -8.42
CA ILE A 104 -8.47 -15.47 -7.06
C ILE A 104 -7.63 -14.18 -7.07
N MET A 105 -6.51 -14.18 -7.77
CA MET A 105 -5.64 -13.00 -7.87
C MET A 105 -6.33 -11.87 -8.63
N LEU A 106 -7.00 -12.16 -9.74
CA LEU A 106 -7.78 -11.19 -10.51
C LEU A 106 -8.87 -10.56 -9.64
N ALA A 107 -9.61 -11.36 -8.86
CA ALA A 107 -10.60 -10.86 -7.91
C ALA A 107 -9.96 -9.94 -6.86
N GLY A 108 -8.76 -10.28 -6.35
CA GLY A 108 -7.97 -9.41 -5.51
C GLY A 108 -7.66 -8.08 -6.18
N ILE A 109 -7.13 -8.09 -7.40
CA ILE A 109 -6.76 -6.88 -8.15
C ILE A 109 -7.99 -5.99 -8.39
N VAL A 110 -9.13 -6.56 -8.78
CA VAL A 110 -10.40 -5.83 -8.94
C VAL A 110 -10.81 -5.15 -7.62
N LEU A 111 -10.70 -5.85 -6.49
CA LEU A 111 -11.01 -5.26 -5.18
C LEU A 111 -10.05 -4.13 -4.77
N SER A 112 -8.83 -4.10 -5.32
CA SER A 112 -7.92 -2.96 -5.18
C SER A 112 -8.54 -1.68 -5.74
N PHE A 113 -9.13 -1.75 -6.93
CA PHE A 113 -9.82 -0.61 -7.56
C PHE A 113 -11.04 -0.16 -6.75
N CYS A 114 -11.75 -1.10 -6.12
CA CYS A 114 -12.85 -0.81 -5.20
C CYS A 114 -12.39 -0.27 -3.82
N LYS A 115 -11.08 -0.02 -3.63
CA LYS A 115 -10.48 0.47 -2.39
C LYS A 115 -10.67 -0.47 -1.19
N ARG A 116 -10.94 -1.76 -1.42
CA ARG A 116 -11.05 -2.82 -0.40
C ARG A 116 -9.69 -3.48 -0.18
N TYR A 117 -8.70 -2.69 0.20
CA TYR A 117 -7.27 -3.08 0.25
C TYR A 117 -6.95 -4.27 1.18
N ILE A 118 -7.68 -4.41 2.31
CA ILE A 118 -7.45 -5.53 3.24
C ILE A 118 -7.88 -6.85 2.59
N LEU A 119 -9.09 -6.89 2.04
CA LEU A 119 -9.63 -8.09 1.39
C LEU A 119 -8.85 -8.43 0.11
N GLN A 120 -8.49 -7.41 -0.66
CA GLN A 120 -7.58 -7.56 -1.80
C GLN A 120 -6.27 -8.24 -1.39
N GLY A 121 -5.61 -7.78 -0.32
CA GLY A 121 -4.36 -8.37 0.16
C GLY A 121 -4.45 -9.87 0.40
N TYR A 122 -5.49 -10.31 1.13
CA TYR A 122 -5.71 -11.75 1.38
C TYR A 122 -5.91 -12.57 0.10
N LEU A 123 -6.72 -12.08 -0.83
CA LEU A 123 -6.96 -12.76 -2.11
C LEU A 123 -5.68 -12.80 -2.95
N THR A 124 -4.94 -11.70 -3.03
CA THR A 124 -3.71 -11.64 -3.83
C THR A 124 -2.63 -12.56 -3.27
N VAL A 125 -2.45 -12.59 -1.94
CA VAL A 125 -1.52 -13.50 -1.27
C VAL A 125 -1.97 -14.95 -1.41
N GLY A 126 -3.24 -15.25 -1.13
CA GLY A 126 -3.78 -16.60 -1.24
C GLY A 126 -3.68 -17.16 -2.66
N GLY A 127 -4.04 -16.37 -3.66
CA GLY A 127 -3.88 -16.73 -5.07
C GLY A 127 -2.41 -16.90 -5.47
N SER A 128 -1.51 -16.02 -5.03
CA SER A 128 -0.08 -16.16 -5.31
C SER A 128 0.51 -17.43 -4.69
N LEU A 129 0.12 -17.78 -3.46
CA LEU A 129 0.57 -19.02 -2.80
C LEU A 129 0.08 -20.26 -3.54
N LEU A 130 -1.17 -20.25 -4.02
CA LEU A 130 -1.72 -21.33 -4.83
C LEU A 130 -0.99 -21.44 -6.18
N PHE A 131 -0.69 -20.31 -6.82
CA PHE A 131 0.07 -20.24 -8.08
C PHE A 131 1.48 -20.82 -7.90
N LEU A 132 2.17 -20.45 -6.82
CA LEU A 132 3.50 -20.97 -6.50
C LEU A 132 3.47 -22.46 -6.16
N TYR A 133 2.41 -22.93 -5.49
CA TYR A 133 2.21 -24.35 -5.21
C TYR A 133 2.05 -25.16 -6.52
N ALA A 134 1.21 -24.68 -7.44
CA ALA A 134 1.06 -25.26 -8.78
C ALA A 134 2.39 -25.26 -9.55
N SER A 135 3.09 -24.12 -9.53
CA SER A 135 4.40 -23.94 -10.17
C SER A 135 5.44 -24.93 -9.63
N ARG A 136 5.50 -25.10 -8.31
CA ARG A 136 6.41 -26.04 -7.66
C ARG A 136 6.11 -27.48 -8.06
N ARG A 137 4.84 -27.84 -8.26
CA ARG A 137 4.43 -29.17 -8.72
C ARG A 137 4.91 -29.44 -10.14
N VAL A 138 4.76 -28.48 -11.04
CA VAL A 138 5.28 -28.56 -12.42
C VAL A 138 6.80 -28.74 -12.41
N VAL A 139 7.51 -27.86 -11.71
CA VAL A 139 8.98 -27.91 -11.61
C VAL A 139 9.46 -29.23 -11.03
N ALA A 140 8.79 -29.76 -10.00
CA ALA A 140 9.14 -31.03 -9.40
C ALA A 140 8.94 -32.22 -10.37
N ASP A 141 7.88 -32.22 -11.19
CA ASP A 141 7.65 -33.26 -12.19
C ASP A 141 8.69 -33.21 -13.31
N ILE A 142 9.02 -32.01 -13.80
CA ILE A 142 10.10 -31.80 -14.78
C ILE A 142 11.44 -32.31 -14.23
N ARG A 143 11.79 -31.96 -12.99
CA ARG A 143 13.01 -32.46 -12.31
C ARG A 143 13.03 -33.98 -12.17
N ARG A 144 11.89 -34.61 -11.89
CA ARG A 144 11.81 -36.08 -11.76
C ARG A 144 12.05 -36.75 -13.11
N ARG A 145 11.38 -36.28 -14.17
CA ARG A 145 11.55 -36.80 -15.53
C ARG A 145 12.99 -36.64 -16.04
N MET A 146 13.65 -35.52 -15.74
CA MET A 146 15.07 -35.30 -16.07
C MET A 146 16.01 -36.34 -15.43
N LYS A 147 15.70 -36.79 -14.20
CA LYS A 147 16.50 -37.82 -13.51
C LYS A 147 16.26 -39.22 -14.06
N GLU A 148 15.06 -39.50 -14.54
CA GLU A 148 14.65 -40.83 -15.00
C GLU A 148 15.02 -41.13 -16.46
N PHE A 149 14.94 -40.14 -17.36
CA PHE A 149 15.07 -40.37 -18.81
C PHE A 149 16.41 -39.96 -19.44
N GLY A 150 17.35 -39.42 -18.66
CA GLY A 150 18.64 -38.95 -19.17
C GLY A 150 18.51 -37.59 -19.87
N VAL A 151 19.48 -36.70 -19.61
CA VAL A 151 19.39 -35.29 -19.95
C VAL A 151 19.78 -35.07 -21.42
N THR A 152 18.81 -34.78 -22.29
CA THR A 152 19.08 -34.05 -23.53
C THR A 152 19.32 -32.56 -23.22
N PRO A 153 20.26 -31.89 -23.93
CA PRO A 153 20.69 -30.53 -23.60
C PRO A 153 19.54 -29.49 -23.58
N ASP A 154 18.47 -29.71 -24.34
CA ASP A 154 17.28 -28.83 -24.36
C ASP A 154 16.44 -28.90 -23.07
N ILE A 155 16.47 -30.02 -22.34
CA ILE A 155 15.66 -30.23 -21.13
C ILE A 155 16.41 -29.78 -19.87
N ALA A 156 17.75 -29.73 -19.92
CA ALA A 156 18.62 -29.40 -18.79
C ALA A 156 18.29 -28.05 -18.13
N ASP A 157 17.95 -27.05 -18.94
CA ASP A 157 17.68 -25.69 -18.48
C ASP A 157 16.18 -25.37 -18.29
N MET A 158 15.28 -26.32 -18.58
CA MET A 158 13.82 -26.10 -18.49
C MET A 158 13.38 -25.69 -17.09
N ASP A 159 13.93 -26.31 -16.05
CA ASP A 159 13.63 -25.94 -14.66
C ASP A 159 13.91 -24.46 -14.38
N ARG A 160 15.10 -23.99 -14.79
CA ARG A 160 15.52 -22.60 -14.58
C ARG A 160 14.67 -21.62 -15.39
N GLN A 161 14.27 -22.00 -16.60
CA GLN A 161 13.37 -21.19 -17.43
C GLN A 161 11.98 -21.08 -16.80
N TYR A 162 11.37 -22.20 -16.37
CA TYR A 162 10.05 -22.18 -15.71
C TYR A 162 10.06 -21.44 -14.38
N MET A 163 11.14 -21.54 -13.59
CA MET A 163 11.32 -20.69 -12.40
C MET A 163 11.38 -19.20 -12.79
N GLY A 164 12.10 -18.86 -13.86
CA GLY A 164 12.20 -17.50 -14.39
C GLY A 164 10.87 -16.93 -14.88
N TYR A 165 9.97 -17.77 -15.39
CA TYR A 165 8.64 -17.33 -15.86
C TYR A 165 7.59 -17.27 -14.76
N LEU A 166 7.59 -18.22 -13.82
CA LEU A 166 6.50 -18.40 -12.85
C LEU A 166 6.74 -17.72 -11.50
N TYR A 167 8.00 -17.63 -11.03
CA TYR A 167 8.30 -17.10 -9.69
C TYR A 167 8.21 -15.57 -9.58
N PRO A 168 8.37 -14.77 -10.67
CA PRO A 168 8.12 -13.33 -10.62
C PRO A 168 6.70 -12.92 -10.21
N ILE A 169 5.74 -13.86 -10.10
CA ILE A 169 4.42 -13.62 -9.48
C ILE A 169 4.53 -13.02 -8.07
N LEU A 170 5.66 -13.25 -7.37
CA LEU A 170 6.00 -12.62 -6.09
C LEU A 170 6.01 -11.09 -6.14
N VAL A 171 6.27 -10.49 -7.30
CA VAL A 171 6.18 -9.04 -7.49
C VAL A 171 4.73 -8.57 -7.30
N VAL A 172 3.75 -9.31 -7.83
CA VAL A 172 2.32 -9.05 -7.64
C VAL A 172 1.97 -9.17 -6.16
N THR A 173 2.51 -10.19 -5.47
CA THR A 173 2.31 -10.37 -4.03
C THR A 173 2.90 -9.21 -3.23
N ALA A 174 4.12 -8.76 -3.53
CA ALA A 174 4.79 -7.67 -2.84
C ALA A 174 4.02 -6.34 -2.99
N LEU A 175 3.54 -6.05 -4.19
CA LEU A 175 2.68 -4.89 -4.46
C LEU A 175 1.35 -4.99 -3.72
N GLY A 176 0.74 -6.18 -3.71
CA GLY A 176 -0.49 -6.44 -2.99
C GLY A 176 -0.34 -6.24 -1.48
N ILE A 177 0.78 -6.69 -0.90
CA ILE A 177 1.10 -6.46 0.51
C ILE A 177 1.28 -4.97 0.79
N ALA A 178 2.00 -4.23 -0.06
CA ALA A 178 2.20 -2.79 0.12
C ALA A 178 0.85 -2.03 0.12
N ILE A 179 -0.05 -2.38 -0.79
CA ILE A 179 -1.42 -1.82 -0.86
C ILE A 179 -2.20 -2.17 0.41
N MET A 180 -2.13 -3.43 0.85
CA MET A 180 -2.77 -3.91 2.07
C MET A 180 -2.28 -3.15 3.32
N THR A 181 -0.96 -2.99 3.48
CA THR A 181 -0.35 -2.26 4.60
C THR A 181 -0.87 -0.82 4.66
N TYR A 182 -0.94 -0.13 3.52
CA TYR A 182 -1.56 1.20 3.45
C TYR A 182 -3.03 1.18 3.89
N GLY A 183 -3.80 0.18 3.45
CA GLY A 183 -5.18 -0.03 3.87
C GLY A 183 -5.35 -0.21 5.37
N ILE A 184 -4.49 -1.03 6.00
CA ILE A 184 -4.47 -1.27 7.45
C ILE A 184 -4.16 0.02 8.20
N VAL A 185 -3.13 0.77 7.80
CA VAL A 185 -2.77 2.05 8.44
C VAL A 185 -3.95 3.02 8.38
N LYS A 186 -4.62 3.13 7.22
CA LYS A 186 -5.80 3.98 7.06
C LYS A 186 -6.98 3.53 7.92
N TYR A 187 -7.22 2.23 8.02
CA TYR A 187 -8.26 1.65 8.87
C TYR A 187 -8.01 1.97 10.35
N ILE A 188 -6.79 1.74 10.84
CA ILE A 188 -6.38 2.05 12.22
C ILE A 188 -6.51 3.56 12.49
N ALA A 189 -6.05 4.41 11.58
CA ALA A 189 -6.15 5.87 11.74
C ALA A 189 -7.61 6.36 11.79
N LYS A 190 -8.52 5.73 11.02
CA LYS A 190 -9.96 6.03 11.07
C LYS A 190 -10.55 5.60 12.41
N LYS A 191 -10.28 4.36 12.85
CA LYS A 191 -10.78 3.81 14.10
C LYS A 191 -10.29 4.59 15.34
N ARG A 192 -9.03 5.06 15.32
CA ARG A 192 -8.48 5.95 16.36
C ARG A 192 -9.22 7.29 16.43
N LYS A 193 -9.58 7.88 15.29
CA LYS A 193 -10.36 9.13 15.25
C LYS A 193 -11.78 8.93 15.75
N GLU A 194 -12.44 7.85 15.36
CA GLU A 194 -13.78 7.50 15.86
C GLU A 194 -13.77 7.32 17.37
N LYS A 195 -12.74 6.65 17.92
CA LYS A 195 -12.56 6.53 19.36
C LYS A 195 -12.38 7.89 20.04
N GLN A 196 -11.51 8.76 19.52
CA GLN A 196 -11.34 10.12 20.03
C GLN A 196 -12.63 10.96 20.00
N ILE A 197 -13.46 10.78 18.97
CA ILE A 197 -14.75 11.48 18.88
C ILE A 197 -15.73 10.95 19.92
N ARG A 198 -15.78 9.63 20.16
CA ARG A 198 -16.60 9.05 21.23
C ARG A 198 -16.14 9.48 22.62
N ASP A 199 -14.83 9.49 22.85
CA ASP A 199 -14.23 9.81 24.15
C ASP A 199 -14.33 11.33 24.47
N ASN A 200 -14.34 12.20 23.45
CA ASN A 200 -14.49 13.66 23.60
C ASN A 200 -15.91 14.17 23.24
N ALA A 201 -16.88 13.28 23.02
CA ALA A 201 -18.26 13.71 22.78
C ALA A 201 -18.80 14.36 24.06
N PRO A 202 -19.38 15.57 23.99
CA PRO A 202 -20.02 16.19 25.15
C PRO A 202 -21.16 15.30 25.65
N VAL A 203 -21.26 15.20 26.97
CA VAL A 203 -22.16 14.30 27.73
C VAL A 203 -23.65 14.53 27.40
N ASP A 204 -24.00 15.66 26.78
CA ASP A 204 -25.37 16.03 26.39
C ASP A 204 -26.01 15.13 25.31
N SER A 205 -25.28 14.16 24.75
CA SER A 205 -25.85 13.17 23.83
C SER A 205 -26.24 11.84 24.48
N ILE A 206 -26.02 11.68 25.79
CA ILE A 206 -26.30 10.46 26.55
C ILE A 206 -27.58 10.58 27.40
N VAL A 207 -28.11 11.80 27.61
CA VAL A 207 -29.38 12.01 28.31
C VAL A 207 -30.49 12.28 27.30
N LYS A 208 -31.13 11.22 26.83
CA LYS A 208 -32.51 11.23 26.35
C LYS A 208 -33.23 10.02 26.89
#